data_AF-A0A182TTK3-F1
#
_entry.id   AF-A0A182TTK3-F1
#
_cell.length_a   1.000
_cell.length_b   1.000
_cell.length_c   1.000
_cell.angle_alpha   90.00
_cell.angle_beta   90.00
_cell.angle_gamma   90.00
#
_symmetry.space_group_name_H-M   'P 1'
#
loop_
_entity.id
_entity.type
_entity.pdbx_description
1 polymer ?
#
loop_
_entity_poly.entity_id
_entity_poly.type
_entity_poly.pdbx_seq_one_letter_code
_entity_poly.pdbx_strand_id
1 'polypeptide(L)'
;MDLPMEHALRRSMLLIRGQPDKADHLQDILFDTAIKYTHTGYRVLFFTRKPLERVAASIREQFSDLFKMITFIYVQTIDATMKRLLDLQRWTNCIPGLIIVESFDLLVTPNPNDGRSRQDFQRSLVLSLLADTVRTISVKQKGTCNCIVTLNYGSLETLPVELFYREHNVLDVNHVHGSSDILSVMMENEHSIANNLL
;
A
#
# COMPACT_ATOMS: atom_id res chain seq x y z
N MET A 1 21.56 -3.74 -18.09
CA MET A 1 22.44 -3.07 -17.10
C MET A 1 21.57 -2.83 -15.88
N ASP A 2 21.82 -3.51 -14.77
CA ASP A 2 20.93 -3.49 -13.61
C ASP A 2 20.85 -2.07 -13.03
N LEU A 3 19.67 -1.45 -13.12
CA LEU A 3 19.37 -0.28 -12.31
C LEU A 3 19.68 -0.63 -10.85
N PRO A 4 20.33 0.25 -10.06
CA PRO A 4 20.50 0.02 -8.64
C PRO A 4 19.12 -0.25 -8.04
N MET A 5 18.90 -1.48 -7.55
CA MET A 5 17.60 -2.02 -7.16
C MET A 5 16.86 -1.16 -6.11
N GLU A 6 17.61 -0.32 -5.39
CA GLU A 6 17.10 0.69 -4.47
C GLU A 6 16.19 1.73 -5.14
N HIS A 7 16.46 2.08 -6.40
CA HIS A 7 15.64 3.02 -7.19
C HIS A 7 14.32 2.43 -7.65
N ALA A 8 14.22 1.11 -7.82
CA ALA A 8 13.01 0.42 -8.24
C ALA A 8 12.01 0.31 -7.07
N LEU A 9 12.50 0.05 -5.87
CA LEU A 9 11.68 -0.07 -4.66
C LEU A 9 10.91 1.21 -4.31
N ARG A 10 11.60 2.36 -4.32
CA ARG A 10 10.97 3.66 -4.03
C ARG A 10 9.99 4.12 -5.13
N ARG A 11 10.04 3.51 -6.32
CA ARG A 11 9.06 3.73 -7.41
C ARG A 11 7.78 2.93 -7.20
N SER A 12 7.86 1.77 -6.57
CA SER A 12 6.73 0.87 -6.35
C SER A 12 5.91 1.21 -5.10
N MET A 13 6.38 2.14 -4.26
CA MET A 13 5.70 2.60 -3.05
C MET A 13 5.10 3.99 -3.29
N LEU A 14 3.81 4.14 -3.03
CA LEU A 14 3.04 5.38 -3.07
C LEU A 14 2.53 5.69 -1.66
N LEU A 15 2.74 6.92 -1.19
CA LEU A 15 2.20 7.43 0.07
C LEU A 15 1.07 8.41 -0.23
N ILE A 16 -0.09 8.26 0.41
CA ILE A 16 -1.16 9.26 0.40
C ILE A 16 -1.33 9.80 1.80
N ARG A 17 -1.05 11.09 1.97
CA ARG A 17 -1.27 11.81 3.24
C ARG A 17 -2.75 12.17 3.32
N GLY A 18 -3.48 11.48 4.18
CA GLY A 18 -4.91 11.72 4.40
C GLY A 18 -5.20 12.82 5.42
N GLN A 19 -6.49 13.11 5.54
CA GLN A 19 -7.07 14.00 6.53
C GLN A 19 -8.29 13.30 7.17
N PRO A 20 -8.56 13.51 8.48
CA PRO A 20 -9.58 12.74 9.19
C PRO A 20 -11.00 12.88 8.61
N ASP A 21 -11.34 14.07 8.12
CA ASP A 21 -12.63 14.41 7.53
C ASP A 21 -12.83 13.78 6.13
N LYS A 22 -11.77 13.26 5.53
CA LYS A 22 -11.78 12.62 4.20
C LYS A 22 -11.49 11.12 4.24
N ALA A 23 -11.41 10.52 5.44
CA ALA A 23 -11.05 9.12 5.60
C ALA A 23 -12.01 8.17 4.84
N ASP A 24 -13.32 8.36 4.99
CA ASP A 24 -14.33 7.54 4.31
C ASP A 24 -14.26 7.71 2.79
N HIS A 25 -14.09 8.94 2.31
CA HIS A 25 -13.95 9.22 0.88
C HIS A 25 -12.68 8.60 0.29
N LEU A 26 -11.56 8.67 1.00
CA LEU A 26 -10.32 8.04 0.58
C LEU A 26 -10.45 6.52 0.59
N GLN A 27 -11.15 5.92 1.57
CA GLN A 27 -11.43 4.49 1.60
C GLN A 27 -12.22 4.05 0.35
N ASP A 28 -13.24 4.81 -0.05
CA ASP A 28 -14.01 4.54 -1.27
C ASP A 28 -13.10 4.59 -2.53
N ILE A 29 -12.24 5.61 -2.63
CA ILE A 29 -11.28 5.74 -3.74
C ILE A 29 -10.27 4.58 -3.76
N LEU A 30 -9.73 4.18 -2.61
CA LEU A 30 -8.80 3.06 -2.50
C LEU A 30 -9.46 1.75 -2.90
N PHE A 31 -10.73 1.57 -2.54
CA PHE A 31 -11.48 0.38 -2.90
C PHE A 31 -11.78 0.33 -4.41
N ASP A 32 -12.21 1.45 -5.02
CA ASP A 32 -12.35 1.57 -6.47
C ASP A 32 -11.02 1.33 -7.20
N THR A 33 -9.92 1.85 -6.65
CA THR A 33 -8.55 1.59 -7.15
C THR A 33 -8.21 0.11 -7.11
N ALA A 34 -8.52 -0.58 -6.00
CA ALA A 34 -8.29 -2.02 -5.89
C ALA A 34 -9.07 -2.80 -6.96
N ILE A 35 -10.36 -2.51 -7.13
CA ILE A 35 -11.20 -3.16 -8.16
C ILE A 35 -10.64 -2.89 -9.56
N LYS A 36 -10.33 -1.64 -9.90
CA LYS A 36 -9.73 -1.29 -11.19
C LYS A 36 -8.39 -1.99 -11.42
N TYR A 37 -7.57 -2.12 -10.39
CA TYR A 37 -6.30 -2.85 -10.50
C TYR A 37 -6.53 -4.32 -10.81
N THR A 38 -7.56 -4.97 -10.24
CA THR A 38 -7.83 -6.40 -10.54
C THR A 38 -8.20 -6.66 -12.00
N HIS A 39 -8.69 -5.67 -12.76
CA HIS A 39 -8.94 -5.81 -14.20
C HIS A 39 -7.67 -6.10 -15.00
N THR A 40 -6.49 -5.79 -14.46
CA THR A 40 -5.19 -6.11 -15.08
C THR A 40 -4.79 -7.58 -14.89
N GLY A 41 -5.60 -8.37 -14.16
CA GLY A 41 -5.34 -9.79 -13.87
C GLY A 41 -4.52 -10.02 -12.60
N TYR A 42 -4.08 -8.97 -11.91
CA TYR A 42 -3.36 -9.09 -10.65
C TYR A 42 -4.27 -9.18 -9.44
N ARG A 43 -3.82 -9.92 -8.43
CA ARG A 43 -4.46 -9.96 -7.10
C ARG A 43 -4.07 -8.73 -6.29
N VAL A 44 -4.98 -8.30 -5.42
CA VAL A 44 -4.77 -7.16 -4.51
C VAL A 44 -4.85 -7.64 -3.06
N LEU A 45 -3.92 -7.20 -2.22
CA LEU A 45 -4.04 -7.34 -0.78
C LEU A 45 -4.45 -6.00 -0.18
N PHE A 46 -5.51 -6.00 0.62
CA PHE A 46 -6.03 -4.79 1.26
C PHE A 46 -5.91 -4.92 2.77
N PHE A 47 -4.88 -4.29 3.35
CA PHE A 47 -4.66 -4.22 4.78
C PHE A 47 -5.50 -3.09 5.37
N THR A 48 -6.33 -3.43 6.35
CA THR A 48 -7.19 -2.48 7.06
C THR A 48 -7.45 -2.94 8.50
N ARG A 49 -7.88 -2.04 9.37
CA ARG A 49 -8.07 -2.32 10.80
C ARG A 49 -9.38 -3.03 11.09
N LYS A 50 -10.41 -2.75 10.29
CA LYS A 50 -11.77 -3.24 10.48
C LYS A 50 -12.32 -3.77 9.17
N PRO A 51 -13.26 -4.72 9.21
CA PRO A 51 -14.06 -5.09 8.04
C PRO A 51 -14.64 -3.85 7.37
N LEU A 52 -14.60 -3.78 6.04
CA LEU A 52 -15.31 -2.76 5.29
C LEU A 52 -16.81 -2.93 5.56
N GLU A 53 -17.39 -2.03 6.35
CA GLU A 53 -18.79 -2.10 6.78
C GLU A 53 -19.77 -1.82 5.64
N ARG A 54 -19.32 -1.12 4.59
CA ARG A 54 -20.14 -0.74 3.44
C ARG A 54 -19.39 -0.94 2.13
N VAL A 55 -19.46 -2.15 1.58
CA VAL A 55 -19.41 -2.27 0.12
C VAL A 55 -20.86 -2.37 -0.33
N ALA A 56 -21.35 -1.38 -1.08
CA ALA A 56 -22.72 -1.38 -1.58
C ALA A 56 -23.01 -2.71 -2.29
N ALA A 57 -24.18 -3.31 -2.01
CA ALA A 57 -24.53 -4.62 -2.55
C ALA A 57 -24.47 -4.66 -4.09
N SER A 58 -24.83 -3.55 -4.74
CA SER A 58 -24.69 -3.34 -6.19
C SER A 58 -23.25 -3.53 -6.70
N ILE A 59 -22.24 -3.05 -5.97
CA ILE A 59 -20.84 -3.21 -6.33
C ILE A 59 -20.38 -4.65 -6.13
N ARG A 60 -20.82 -5.31 -5.05
CA ARG A 60 -20.50 -6.72 -4.80
C ARG A 60 -21.06 -7.64 -5.88
N GLU A 61 -22.29 -7.40 -6.33
CA GLU A 61 -22.94 -8.21 -7.36
C GLU A 61 -22.36 -7.94 -8.75
N GLN A 62 -22.12 -6.68 -9.09
CA GLN A 62 -21.59 -6.30 -10.41
C GLN A 62 -20.15 -6.76 -10.63
N PHE A 63 -19.34 -6.84 -9.56
CA PHE A 63 -17.91 -7.14 -9.64
C PHE A 63 -17.52 -8.39 -8.84
N SER A 64 -18.44 -9.35 -8.68
CA SER A 64 -18.27 -10.50 -7.76
C SER A 64 -17.00 -11.32 -8.02
N ASP A 65 -16.58 -11.46 -9.28
CA ASP A 65 -15.37 -12.21 -9.63
C ASP A 65 -14.08 -11.42 -9.43
N LEU A 66 -14.12 -10.10 -9.67
CA LEU A 66 -13.00 -9.20 -9.35
C LEU A 66 -12.83 -9.05 -7.84
N PHE A 67 -13.94 -9.07 -7.10
CA PHE A 67 -13.90 -9.03 -5.64
C PHE A 67 -13.14 -10.24 -5.06
N LYS A 68 -13.22 -11.42 -5.69
CA LYS A 68 -12.44 -12.61 -5.30
C LYS A 68 -10.92 -12.44 -5.52
N MET A 69 -10.52 -11.47 -6.34
CA MET A 69 -9.11 -11.13 -6.57
C MET A 69 -8.55 -10.19 -5.49
N ILE A 70 -9.42 -9.64 -4.63
CA ILE A 70 -9.04 -8.81 -3.49
C ILE A 70 -9.07 -9.66 -2.22
N THR A 71 -7.96 -9.73 -1.50
CA THR A 71 -7.88 -10.36 -0.18
C THR A 71 -7.74 -9.30 0.90
N PHE A 72 -8.73 -9.24 1.78
CA PHE A 72 -8.70 -8.33 2.93
C PHE A 72 -7.89 -8.93 4.08
N ILE A 73 -6.94 -8.15 4.60
CA ILE A 73 -6.09 -8.53 5.72
C ILE A 73 -6.40 -7.60 6.89
N TYR A 74 -7.09 -8.12 7.88
CA TYR A 74 -7.47 -7.37 9.07
C TYR A 74 -6.40 -7.48 10.16
N VAL A 75 -5.74 -6.37 10.47
CA VAL A 75 -4.71 -6.30 11.51
C VAL A 75 -4.96 -5.11 12.43
N GLN A 76 -4.76 -5.31 13.73
CA GLN A 76 -5.07 -4.30 14.76
C GLN A 76 -3.84 -3.86 15.56
N THR A 77 -2.70 -4.51 15.35
CA THR A 77 -1.46 -4.25 16.08
C THR A 77 -0.25 -4.26 15.14
N ILE A 78 0.81 -3.57 15.56
CA ILE A 78 2.12 -3.58 14.89
C ILE A 78 2.62 -5.01 14.70
N ASP A 79 2.61 -5.82 15.77
CA ASP A 79 3.10 -7.21 15.72
C ASP A 79 2.31 -8.08 14.75
N ALA A 80 0.98 -7.95 14.73
CA ALA A 80 0.14 -8.67 13.78
C ALA A 80 0.45 -8.24 12.34
N THR A 81 0.67 -6.93 12.12
CA THR A 81 1.06 -6.40 10.82
C THR A 81 2.40 -6.97 10.36
N MET A 82 3.43 -6.90 11.21
CA MET A 82 4.76 -7.46 10.90
C MET A 82 4.71 -8.95 10.61
N LYS A 83 4.00 -9.73 11.43
CA LYS A 83 3.83 -11.16 11.21
C LYS A 83 3.20 -11.45 9.84
N ARG A 84 2.14 -10.72 9.47
CA ARG A 84 1.50 -10.88 8.16
C ARG A 84 2.44 -10.53 7.01
N LEU A 85 3.20 -9.45 7.10
CA LEU A 85 4.18 -9.08 6.07
C LEU A 85 5.27 -10.16 5.91
N LEU A 86 5.80 -10.70 7.00
CA LEU A 86 6.75 -11.81 6.97
C LEU A 86 6.16 -13.09 6.37
N ASP A 87 4.90 -13.40 6.68
CA ASP A 87 4.20 -14.55 6.10
C ASP A 87 4.02 -14.38 4.58
N LEU A 88 3.70 -13.17 4.10
CA LEU A 88 3.57 -12.87 2.67
C LEU A 88 4.88 -13.09 1.91
N GLN A 89 6.03 -12.79 2.53
CA GLN A 89 7.33 -13.06 1.92
C GLN A 89 7.58 -14.56 1.68
N ARG A 90 6.78 -15.46 2.27
CA ARG A 90 6.90 -16.91 2.06
C ARG A 90 5.90 -17.44 1.02
N TRP A 91 4.95 -16.64 0.57
CA TRP A 91 3.95 -17.07 -0.40
C TRP A 91 4.62 -17.43 -1.74
N THR A 92 4.23 -18.56 -2.30
CA THR A 92 4.67 -19.06 -3.61
C THR A 92 3.53 -19.09 -4.63
N ASN A 93 2.29 -19.08 -4.16
CA ASN A 93 1.07 -19.08 -4.96
C ASN A 93 0.24 -17.83 -4.62
N CYS A 94 -0.63 -17.40 -5.54
CA CYS A 94 -1.51 -16.23 -5.35
C CYS A 94 -0.75 -14.94 -5.01
N ILE A 95 0.40 -14.73 -5.68
CA ILE A 95 1.26 -13.56 -5.48
C ILE A 95 0.50 -12.29 -5.93
N PRO A 96 0.38 -11.25 -5.07
CA PRO A 96 -0.33 -10.02 -5.42
C PRO A 96 0.52 -9.11 -6.31
N GLY A 97 -0.15 -8.37 -7.20
CA GLY A 97 0.47 -7.26 -7.93
C GLY A 97 0.31 -5.92 -7.23
N LEU A 98 -0.59 -5.82 -6.24
CA LEU A 98 -0.82 -4.61 -5.45
C LEU A 98 -1.04 -4.94 -3.98
N ILE A 99 -0.40 -4.16 -3.11
CA ILE A 99 -0.68 -4.11 -1.67
C ILE A 99 -1.21 -2.72 -1.33
N ILE A 100 -2.34 -2.65 -0.65
CA ILE A 100 -2.88 -1.40 -0.10
C ILE A 100 -2.83 -1.51 1.42
N VAL A 101 -2.22 -0.52 2.05
CA VAL A 101 -2.14 -0.37 3.51
C VAL A 101 -2.91 0.87 3.91
N GLU A 102 -4.14 0.65 4.34
CA GLU A 102 -5.07 1.71 4.72
C GLU A 102 -4.76 2.22 6.13
N SER A 103 -4.73 3.55 6.30
CA SER A 103 -4.55 4.20 7.61
C SER A 103 -3.38 3.61 8.39
N PHE A 104 -2.20 3.59 7.77
CA PHE A 104 -0.99 2.99 8.30
C PHE A 104 -0.73 3.43 9.73
N ASP A 105 -0.81 4.73 10.02
CA ASP A 105 -0.66 5.33 11.36
C ASP A 105 -1.60 4.74 12.42
N LEU A 106 -2.79 4.29 12.03
CA LEU A 106 -3.72 3.56 12.89
C LEU A 106 -3.40 2.07 13.02
N LEU A 107 -2.91 1.43 11.96
CA LEU A 107 -2.47 0.04 12.00
C LEU A 107 -1.22 -0.14 12.86
N VAL A 108 -0.34 0.86 12.82
CA VAL A 108 0.90 0.90 13.59
C VAL A 108 0.79 1.78 14.82
N THR A 109 -0.40 1.92 15.40
CA THR A 109 -0.55 2.61 16.68
C THR A 109 0.26 1.86 17.75
N PRO A 110 1.32 2.48 18.28
CA PRO A 110 2.20 1.85 19.26
C PRO A 110 1.54 1.86 20.64
N ASN A 111 2.14 1.16 21.60
CA ASN A 111 1.68 1.24 22.98
C ASN A 111 1.85 2.69 23.47
N PRO A 112 0.80 3.34 24.02
CA PRO A 112 0.89 4.73 24.48
C PRO A 112 1.93 4.92 25.60
N ASN A 113 2.34 3.84 26.27
CA ASN A 113 3.39 3.86 27.28
C ASN A 113 4.81 3.83 26.68
N ASP A 114 4.95 3.58 25.37
CA ASP A 114 6.25 3.62 24.69
C ASP A 114 6.67 5.05 24.41
N GLY A 115 7.91 5.41 24.72
CA GLY A 115 8.48 6.71 24.37
C GLY A 115 8.56 6.92 22.85
N ARG A 116 8.49 8.17 22.40
CA ARG A 116 8.46 8.57 20.98
C ARG A 116 9.52 7.88 20.11
N SER A 117 10.76 7.79 20.60
CA SER A 117 11.85 7.12 19.87
C SER A 117 11.55 5.64 19.55
N ARG A 118 10.94 4.90 20.49
CA ARG A 118 10.55 3.51 20.28
C ARG A 118 9.40 3.39 19.27
N GLN A 119 8.45 4.31 19.33
CA GLN A 119 7.33 4.38 18.39
C GLN A 119 7.82 4.63 16.96
N ASP A 120 8.71 5.59 16.76
CA ASP A 120 9.31 5.90 15.46
C ASP A 120 10.15 4.73 14.93
N PHE A 121 10.91 4.06 15.79
CA PHE A 121 11.64 2.84 15.42
C PHE A 121 10.68 1.73 14.93
N GLN A 122 9.61 1.45 15.68
CA GLN A 122 8.64 0.42 15.29
C GLN A 122 7.96 0.75 13.96
N ARG A 123 7.56 2.02 13.75
CA ARG A 123 6.98 2.47 12.47
C ARG A 123 7.96 2.32 11.31
N SER A 124 9.21 2.72 11.51
CA SER A 124 10.29 2.53 10.52
C SER A 124 10.48 1.06 10.19
N LEU A 125 10.47 0.19 11.21
CA LEU A 125 10.62 -1.25 11.02
C LEU A 125 9.49 -1.84 10.18
N VAL A 126 8.23 -1.43 10.41
CA VAL A 126 7.11 -1.88 9.58
C VAL A 126 7.23 -1.39 8.15
N LEU A 127 7.62 -0.13 7.92
CA LEU A 127 7.84 0.41 6.57
C LEU A 127 8.97 -0.32 5.83
N SER A 128 10.09 -0.57 6.50
CA SER A 128 11.19 -1.37 5.95
C SER A 128 10.74 -2.77 5.58
N LEU A 129 9.99 -3.43 6.47
CA LEU A 129 9.46 -4.76 6.23
C LEU A 129 8.44 -4.79 5.08
N LEU A 130 7.61 -3.75 4.97
CA LEU A 130 6.68 -3.59 3.85
C LEU A 130 7.43 -3.43 2.53
N ALA A 131 8.42 -2.55 2.48
CA ALA A 131 9.29 -2.37 1.32
C ALA A 131 9.99 -3.69 0.93
N ASP A 132 10.56 -4.42 1.88
CA ASP A 132 11.16 -5.73 1.62
C ASP A 132 10.14 -6.77 1.12
N THR A 133 8.91 -6.71 1.63
CA THR A 133 7.82 -7.57 1.18
C THR A 133 7.45 -7.28 -0.27
N VAL A 134 7.30 -6.00 -0.62
CA VAL A 134 7.03 -5.54 -1.99
C VAL A 134 8.14 -5.98 -2.94
N ARG A 135 9.41 -5.83 -2.54
CA ARG A 135 10.56 -6.31 -3.32
C ARG A 135 10.51 -7.82 -3.54
N THR A 136 10.33 -8.57 -2.46
CA THR A 136 10.32 -10.04 -2.49
C THR A 136 9.21 -10.57 -3.40
N ILE A 137 8.02 -9.97 -3.31
CA ILE A 137 6.88 -10.30 -4.16
C ILE A 137 7.20 -9.97 -5.62
N SER A 138 7.74 -8.77 -5.89
CA SER A 138 8.11 -8.34 -7.23
C SER A 138 9.06 -9.32 -7.92
N VAL A 139 10.11 -9.76 -7.20
CA VAL A 139 11.07 -10.76 -7.70
C VAL A 139 10.37 -12.08 -8.02
N LYS A 140 9.49 -12.57 -7.13
CA LYS A 140 8.80 -13.85 -7.33
C LYS A 140 7.85 -13.85 -8.51
N GLN A 141 7.13 -12.75 -8.76
CA GLN A 141 6.23 -12.65 -9.90
C GLN A 141 6.91 -12.21 -11.20
N LYS A 142 8.22 -11.92 -11.16
CA LYS A 142 9.00 -11.38 -12.30
C LYS A 142 8.37 -10.10 -12.89
N GLY A 143 7.85 -9.24 -12.02
CA GLY A 143 7.14 -8.01 -12.39
C GLY A 143 6.97 -7.09 -11.19
N THR A 144 6.42 -5.91 -11.38
CA THR A 144 6.31 -4.91 -10.31
C THR A 144 5.14 -5.21 -9.37
N CYS A 145 5.40 -5.38 -8.08
CA CYS A 145 4.36 -5.29 -7.06
C CYS A 145 4.31 -3.83 -6.63
N ASN A 146 3.16 -3.18 -6.78
CA ASN A 146 2.98 -1.83 -6.29
C ASN A 146 2.42 -1.85 -4.86
N CYS A 147 2.63 -0.76 -4.14
CA CYS A 147 2.20 -0.60 -2.76
C CYS A 147 1.65 0.80 -2.54
N ILE A 148 0.43 0.90 -2.03
CA ILE A 148 -0.19 2.16 -1.61
C ILE A 148 -0.24 2.15 -0.10
N VAL A 149 0.31 3.18 0.53
CA VAL A 149 0.26 3.40 1.97
C VAL A 149 -0.50 4.70 2.20
N THR A 150 -1.49 4.70 3.08
CA THR A 150 -2.25 5.90 3.42
C THR A 150 -2.11 6.25 4.88
N LEU A 151 -2.26 7.52 5.23
CA LEU A 151 -2.26 8.02 6.60
C LEU A 151 -3.61 8.65 6.90
N ASN A 152 -4.12 8.52 8.13
CA ASN A 152 -5.40 9.11 8.54
C ASN A 152 -5.20 10.42 9.33
N TYR A 153 -4.39 10.35 10.38
CA TYR A 153 -4.10 11.46 11.33
C TYR A 153 -2.63 11.86 11.34
N GLY A 154 -1.76 10.96 10.88
CA GLY A 154 -0.33 11.03 11.12
C GLY A 154 0.43 11.93 10.16
N SER A 155 1.27 12.80 10.74
CA SER A 155 2.49 13.23 10.07
C SER A 155 3.57 12.16 10.28
N LEU A 156 4.24 11.76 9.22
CA LEU A 156 5.46 10.95 9.30
C LEU A 156 6.70 11.86 9.50
N GLU A 157 6.55 13.10 9.98
CA GLU A 157 7.62 14.10 10.14
C GLU A 157 8.88 13.60 10.86
N THR A 158 8.76 12.63 11.77
CA THR A 158 9.90 12.02 12.47
C THR A 158 10.51 10.84 11.76
N LEU A 159 9.85 10.34 10.73
CA LEU A 159 10.29 9.20 9.93
C LEU A 159 10.91 9.73 8.64
N PRO A 160 12.09 9.23 8.25
CA PRO A 160 12.74 9.62 7.01
C PRO A 160 12.00 8.99 5.82
N VAL A 161 10.84 9.54 5.47
CA VAL A 161 9.94 9.05 4.40
C VAL A 161 10.64 8.94 3.06
N GLU A 162 11.65 9.78 2.83
CA GLU A 162 12.48 9.82 1.63
C GLU A 162 13.30 8.53 1.43
N LEU A 163 13.50 7.73 2.48
CA LEU A 163 14.10 6.39 2.37
C LEU A 163 13.18 5.40 1.67
N PHE A 164 11.87 5.60 1.75
CA PHE A 164 10.86 4.65 1.29
C PHE A 164 10.10 5.14 0.04
N TYR A 165 9.92 6.45 -0.09
CA TYR A 165 9.12 7.06 -1.15
C TYR A 165 9.95 8.09 -1.92
N ARG A 166 9.70 8.18 -3.22
CA ARG A 166 10.14 9.33 -4.03
C ARG A 166 9.19 10.50 -3.81
N GLU A 167 9.68 11.72 -3.99
CA GLU A 167 8.88 12.95 -3.82
C GLU A 167 7.59 12.92 -4.65
N HIS A 168 7.66 12.54 -5.93
CA HIS A 168 6.48 12.40 -6.82
C HIS A 168 5.54 11.24 -6.43
N ASN A 169 5.94 10.36 -5.50
CA ASN A 169 5.13 9.25 -4.98
C ASN A 169 4.56 9.57 -3.60
N VAL A 170 4.47 10.85 -3.25
CA VAL A 170 3.80 11.32 -2.06
C VAL A 170 2.68 12.26 -2.50
N LEU A 171 1.44 11.79 -2.35
CA LEU A 171 0.24 12.54 -2.68
C LEU A 171 -0.39 13.12 -1.42
N ASP A 172 -1.00 14.30 -1.58
CA ASP A 172 -1.93 14.86 -0.60
C ASP A 172 -3.35 14.45 -0.99
N VAL A 173 -4.17 14.01 -0.03
CA VAL A 173 -5.56 13.60 -0.29
C VAL A 173 -6.39 14.70 -0.94
N ASN A 174 -6.03 15.98 -0.77
CA ASN A 174 -6.71 17.10 -1.44
C ASN A 174 -6.57 17.08 -2.96
N HIS A 175 -5.54 16.41 -3.48
CA HIS A 175 -5.28 16.24 -4.91
C HIS A 175 -5.73 14.87 -5.44
N VAL A 176 -6.38 14.04 -4.60
CA VAL A 176 -6.91 12.73 -4.98
C VAL A 176 -8.42 12.86 -5.10
N HIS A 177 -8.92 12.96 -6.33
CA HIS A 177 -10.35 13.08 -6.64
C HIS A 177 -10.97 11.75 -7.05
N GLY A 178 -10.16 10.80 -7.51
CA GLY A 178 -10.61 9.45 -7.84
C GLY A 178 -9.46 8.48 -8.04
N SER A 179 -9.80 7.23 -8.36
CA SER A 179 -8.81 6.17 -8.58
C SER A 179 -7.84 6.47 -9.72
N SER A 180 -8.28 7.27 -10.71
CA SER A 180 -7.46 7.64 -11.87
C SER A 180 -6.20 8.38 -11.46
N ASP A 181 -6.30 9.23 -10.44
CA ASP A 181 -5.19 10.04 -9.94
C ASP A 181 -4.13 9.18 -9.25
N ILE A 182 -4.57 8.09 -8.60
CA ILE A 182 -3.68 7.10 -8.00
C ILE A 182 -3.03 6.23 -9.07
N LEU A 183 -3.84 5.71 -10.00
CA LEU A 183 -3.38 4.79 -11.04
C LEU A 183 -2.44 5.47 -12.04
N SER A 184 -2.62 6.76 -12.36
CA SER A 184 -1.70 7.50 -13.23
C SER A 184 -0.28 7.55 -12.65
N VAL A 185 -0.15 7.90 -11.37
CA VAL A 185 1.13 7.93 -10.66
C VAL A 185 1.77 6.53 -10.64
N MET A 186 0.98 5.48 -10.40
CA MET A 186 1.49 4.11 -10.44
C MET A 186 1.96 3.69 -11.84
N MET A 187 1.21 4.04 -12.89
CA MET A 187 1.57 3.76 -14.28
C MET A 187 2.85 4.51 -14.70
N GLU A 188 3.01 5.76 -14.32
CA GLU A 188 4.23 6.54 -14.58
C GLU A 188 5.46 5.87 -13.94
N ASN A 189 5.29 5.32 -12.74
CA ASN A 189 6.33 4.55 -12.06
C ASN A 189 6.73 3.27 -12.83
N GLU A 190 5.78 2.60 -13.49
CA GLU A 190 6.04 1.42 -14.33
C GLU A 190 6.70 1.77 -15.67
N HIS A 191 6.25 2.82 -16.36
CA HIS A 191 6.82 3.23 -17.64
C HIS A 191 8.25 3.78 -17.50
N SER A 192 8.56 4.42 -16.38
CA SER A 192 9.94 4.81 -16.04
C SER A 192 10.88 3.61 -15.92
N ILE A 193 10.37 2.41 -15.58
CA ILE A 193 11.18 1.19 -15.49
C ILE A 193 11.46 0.64 -16.90
N ALA A 194 10.45 0.60 -17.79
CA ALA A 194 10.60 0.10 -19.15
C ALA A 194 11.59 0.92 -19.99
N ASN A 195 11.56 2.25 -19.88
CA ASN A 195 12.43 3.14 -20.66
C ASN A 195 13.89 3.16 -20.20
N ASN A 196 14.19 2.67 -18.98
CA ASN A 196 15.56 2.59 -18.45
C ASN A 196 16.18 1.19 -18.60
N LEU A 197 15.46 0.25 -19.23
CA LEU A 197 15.91 -1.12 -19.54
C LEU A 197 16.29 -1.31 -21.03
N LEU A 198 16.07 -0.27 -21.86
CA LEU A 198 16.56 -0.14 -23.24
C LEU A 198 17.86 0.67 -23.27
#